data_AF-A0A433BIL4-F1
#
_entry.id   AF-A0A433BIL4-F1
#
_cell.length_a   1.000
_cell.length_b   1.000
_cell.length_c   1.000
_cell.angle_alpha   90.00
_cell.angle_beta   90.00
_cell.angle_gamma   90.00
#
_symmetry.space_group_name_H-M   'P 1'
#
loop_
_entity.id
_entity.type
_entity.pdbx_description
1 polymer ?
#
loop_
_entity_poly.entity_id
_entity_poly.type
_entity_poly.pdbx_seq_one_letter_code
_entity_poly.pdbx_strand_id
1 'polypeptide(L)'
;MSKAIEVSGLTDEERTTAIGLARYGYEYIEAARLVAGDYADSHPGSQISPIPAYFLAHHGIELTLKSYLRHQGLTVREIAGRKYGHDLHACYRKAKELGLLEVFNQHPNDVDAMWMLVKLNHQHGLRYIKTGIKQFPLWSLVDPLAVRLHQAVAPVVGYKTFTISFGGYQ
;
A
#
# COMPACT_ATOMS: atom_id res chain seq x y z
N MET A 1 -18.34 48.02 9.22
CA MET A 1 -17.98 47.02 8.19
C MET A 1 -16.72 46.30 8.66
N SER A 2 -16.85 45.11 9.24
CA SER A 2 -15.69 44.29 9.62
C SER A 2 -15.46 43.27 8.51
N LYS A 3 -14.31 43.37 7.83
CA LYS A 3 -13.86 42.33 6.90
C LYS A 3 -13.40 41.17 7.75
N ALA A 4 -14.17 40.08 7.75
CA ALA A 4 -13.71 38.82 8.32
C ALA A 4 -12.42 38.41 7.60
N ILE A 5 -11.38 38.14 8.38
CA ILE A 5 -10.13 37.57 7.90
C ILE A 5 -10.45 36.13 7.49
N GLU A 6 -10.48 35.86 6.19
CA GLU A 6 -10.43 34.48 5.70
C GLU A 6 -9.10 33.89 6.15
N VAL A 7 -9.15 33.00 7.15
CA VAL A 7 -8.04 32.09 7.43
C VAL A 7 -7.97 31.17 6.21
N SER A 8 -7.02 31.41 5.30
CA SER A 8 -6.83 30.53 4.15
C SER A 8 -6.41 29.15 4.66
N GLY A 9 -7.35 28.21 4.65
CA GLY A 9 -7.06 26.81 4.97
C GLY A 9 -6.03 26.25 4.00
N LEU A 10 -5.20 25.32 4.48
CA LEU A 10 -4.24 24.60 3.64
C LEU A 10 -4.98 23.94 2.46
N THR A 11 -4.41 24.09 1.27
CA THR A 11 -4.88 23.42 0.05
C THR A 11 -4.74 21.90 0.16
N ASP A 12 -5.48 21.15 -0.64
CA ASP A 12 -5.38 19.68 -0.64
C ASP A 12 -3.95 19.19 -0.97
N GLU A 13 -3.22 19.95 -1.79
CA GLU A 13 -1.81 19.69 -2.14
C GLU A 13 -0.87 19.84 -0.94
N GLU A 14 -1.16 20.77 -0.03
CA GLU A 14 -0.41 20.98 1.21
C GLU A 14 -0.81 19.97 2.30
N ARG A 15 -2.08 19.53 2.30
CA ARG A 15 -2.59 18.56 3.28
C ARG A 15 -2.19 17.11 2.98
N THR A 16 -2.03 16.75 1.70
CA THR A 16 -1.72 15.37 1.28
C THR A 16 -0.28 15.28 0.81
N THR A 17 0.62 15.13 1.78
CA THR A 17 2.07 15.05 1.55
C THR A 17 2.53 13.61 1.31
N ALA A 18 3.68 13.45 0.65
CA ALA A 18 4.31 12.13 0.48
C ALA A 18 4.57 11.45 1.84
N ILE A 19 5.08 12.22 2.81
CA ILE A 19 5.31 11.75 4.20
C ILE A 19 4.00 11.29 4.85
N GLY A 20 2.93 12.07 4.71
CA GLY A 20 1.61 11.70 5.24
C GLY A 20 1.09 10.40 4.65
N LEU A 21 1.19 10.22 3.33
CA LEU A 21 0.80 8.98 2.67
C LEU A 21 1.64 7.77 3.12
N ALA A 22 2.96 7.95 3.29
CA ALA A 22 3.83 6.89 3.83
C ALA A 22 3.43 6.51 5.26
N ARG A 23 3.14 7.50 6.12
CA ARG A 23 2.64 7.25 7.48
C ARG A 23 1.38 6.39 7.49
N TYR A 24 0.37 6.76 6.70
CA TYR A 24 -0.85 5.95 6.63
C TYR A 24 -0.56 4.56 6.05
N GLY A 25 0.32 4.46 5.04
CA GLY A 25 0.80 3.21 4.50
C GLY A 25 1.37 2.28 5.59
N TYR A 26 2.28 2.81 6.42
CA TYR A 26 2.85 2.11 7.58
C TYR A 26 1.76 1.59 8.52
N GLU A 27 0.85 2.47 8.97
CA GLU A 27 -0.17 2.13 9.97
C GLU A 27 -1.14 1.05 9.45
N TYR A 28 -1.51 1.11 8.17
CA TYR A 28 -2.34 0.06 7.54
C TYR A 28 -1.61 -1.27 7.41
N ILE A 29 -0.32 -1.27 7.05
CA ILE A 29 0.48 -2.49 6.96
C ILE A 29 0.66 -3.11 8.36
N GLU A 30 0.95 -2.30 9.36
CA GLU A 30 1.07 -2.75 10.75
C GLU A 30 -0.23 -3.38 11.25
N ALA A 31 -1.38 -2.72 11.01
CA ALA A 31 -2.69 -3.27 11.35
C ALA A 31 -2.98 -4.58 10.61
N ALA A 32 -2.62 -4.69 9.33
CA ALA A 32 -2.78 -5.92 8.55
C ALA A 32 -2.03 -7.10 9.18
N ARG A 33 -0.80 -6.85 9.64
CA ARG A 33 0.06 -7.84 10.29
C ARG A 33 -0.48 -8.27 11.65
N LEU A 34 -1.01 -7.34 12.44
CA LEU A 34 -1.66 -7.65 13.71
C LEU A 34 -2.88 -8.56 13.52
N VAL A 35 -3.76 -8.22 12.56
CA VAL A 35 -4.94 -9.05 12.23
C VAL A 35 -4.54 -10.43 11.74
N ALA A 36 -3.49 -10.52 10.90
CA ALA A 36 -3.00 -11.80 10.41
C ALA A 36 -2.37 -12.66 11.52
N GLY A 37 -1.61 -12.04 12.42
CA GLY A 37 -0.99 -12.71 13.56
C GLY A 37 -2.02 -13.31 14.51
N ASP A 38 -2.99 -12.49 14.96
CA ASP A 38 -4.08 -12.94 15.83
C ASP A 38 -4.89 -14.10 15.21
N TYR A 39 -5.15 -14.01 13.90
CA TYR A 39 -5.82 -15.09 13.17
C TYR A 39 -4.98 -16.38 13.14
N ALA A 40 -3.67 -16.26 12.88
CA ALA A 40 -2.76 -17.41 12.82
C ALA A 40 -2.63 -18.13 14.17
N ASP A 41 -2.62 -17.39 15.27
CA ASP A 41 -2.59 -17.96 16.63
C ASP A 41 -3.85 -18.81 16.90
N SER A 42 -5.01 -18.36 16.42
CA SER A 42 -6.27 -19.09 16.55
C SER A 42 -6.46 -20.20 15.50
N HIS A 43 -5.67 -20.19 14.42
CA HIS A 43 -5.78 -21.11 13.27
C HIS A 43 -4.40 -21.63 12.84
N PRO A 44 -3.71 -22.39 13.71
CA PRO A 44 -2.36 -22.85 13.44
C PRO A 44 -2.30 -23.67 12.15
N GLY A 45 -1.31 -23.37 11.31
CA GLY A 45 -1.13 -23.99 9.99
C GLY A 45 -1.94 -23.35 8.86
N SER A 46 -2.83 -22.38 9.14
CA SER A 46 -3.45 -21.60 8.07
C SER A 46 -2.41 -20.74 7.36
N GLN A 47 -2.29 -20.91 6.04
CA GLN A 47 -1.41 -20.09 5.20
C GLN A 47 -2.12 -18.88 4.58
N ILE A 48 -3.45 -18.84 4.72
CA ILE A 48 -4.33 -17.80 4.21
C ILE A 48 -4.85 -16.98 5.40
N SER A 49 -4.66 -15.68 5.32
CA SER A 49 -5.13 -14.72 6.32
C SER A 49 -6.60 -14.36 6.08
N PRO A 50 -7.29 -13.74 7.04
CA PRO A 50 -8.68 -13.34 6.84
C PRO A 50 -8.75 -12.13 5.88
N ILE A 51 -9.88 -11.96 5.19
CA ILE A 51 -10.10 -10.88 4.21
C ILE A 51 -9.68 -9.48 4.73
N PRO A 52 -9.96 -9.09 5.99
CA PRO A 52 -9.52 -7.80 6.51
C PRO A 52 -8.00 -7.59 6.47
N ALA A 53 -7.19 -8.62 6.74
CA ALA A 53 -5.73 -8.50 6.64
C ALA A 53 -5.28 -8.20 5.21
N TYR A 54 -5.84 -8.90 4.21
CA TYR A 54 -5.55 -8.59 2.81
C TYR A 54 -6.02 -7.21 2.38
N PHE A 55 -7.19 -6.77 2.87
CA PHE A 55 -7.70 -5.43 2.59
C PHE A 55 -6.77 -4.33 3.12
N LEU A 56 -6.34 -4.47 4.38
CA LEU A 56 -5.43 -3.53 5.03
C LEU A 56 -4.07 -3.53 4.34
N ALA A 57 -3.50 -4.70 4.04
CA ALA A 57 -2.23 -4.81 3.32
C ALA A 57 -2.30 -4.19 1.92
N HIS A 58 -3.34 -4.52 1.13
CA HIS A 58 -3.56 -3.92 -0.18
C HIS A 58 -3.61 -2.39 -0.08
N HIS A 59 -4.37 -1.85 0.88
CA HIS A 59 -4.51 -0.40 1.01
C HIS A 59 -3.20 0.27 1.45
N GLY A 60 -2.47 -0.34 2.38
CA GLY A 60 -1.16 0.14 2.81
C GLY A 60 -0.13 0.14 1.67
N ILE A 61 -0.10 -0.91 0.83
CA ILE A 61 0.72 -0.96 -0.39
C ILE A 61 0.33 0.16 -1.36
N GLU A 62 -0.96 0.36 -1.61
CA GLU A 62 -1.44 1.42 -2.50
C GLU A 62 -1.01 2.81 -2.01
N LEU A 63 -1.17 3.09 -0.72
CA LEU A 63 -0.76 4.36 -0.12
C LEU A 63 0.76 4.56 -0.17
N THR A 64 1.53 3.49 0.02
CA THR A 64 3.00 3.51 -0.13
C THR A 64 3.38 3.90 -1.57
N LEU A 65 2.74 3.30 -2.58
CA LEU A 65 3.00 3.68 -3.98
C LEU A 65 2.58 5.10 -4.28
N LYS A 66 1.42 5.55 -3.77
CA LYS A 66 0.97 6.93 -3.93
C LYS A 66 1.90 7.94 -3.25
N SER A 67 2.49 7.57 -2.11
CA SER A 67 3.55 8.35 -1.45
C SER A 67 4.74 8.55 -2.38
N TYR A 68 5.23 7.46 -3.01
CA TYR A 68 6.31 7.54 -4.00
C TYR A 68 5.93 8.41 -5.20
N LEU A 69 4.74 8.22 -5.77
CA LEU A 69 4.24 9.04 -6.88
C LEU A 69 4.17 10.54 -6.52
N ARG A 70 3.70 10.86 -5.30
CA ARG A 70 3.64 12.23 -4.80
C ARG A 70 5.02 12.85 -4.66
N HIS A 71 5.99 12.07 -4.19
CA HIS A 71 7.40 12.47 -4.09
C HIS A 71 8.03 12.71 -5.47
N GLN A 72 7.66 11.91 -6.48
CA GLN A 72 8.07 12.08 -7.87
C GLN A 72 7.35 13.22 -8.61
N GLY A 73 6.58 14.06 -7.90
CA GLY A 73 5.99 15.29 -8.42
C GLY A 73 4.56 15.17 -8.96
N LEU A 74 3.90 14.01 -8.85
CA LEU A 74 2.47 13.92 -9.21
C LEU A 74 1.63 14.72 -8.21
N THR A 75 0.66 15.46 -8.73
CA THR A 75 -0.30 16.23 -7.92
C THR A 75 -1.28 15.32 -7.19
N VAL A 76 -1.87 15.81 -6.09
CA VAL A 76 -2.94 15.09 -5.37
C VAL A 76 -4.11 14.80 -6.30
N ARG A 77 -4.44 15.74 -7.19
CA ARG A 77 -5.49 15.54 -8.20
C ARG A 77 -5.21 14.37 -9.13
N GLU A 78 -3.98 14.23 -9.62
CA GLU A 78 -3.61 13.11 -10.49
C GLU A 78 -3.67 11.78 -9.74
N ILE A 79 -3.15 11.76 -8.50
CA ILE A 79 -3.11 10.56 -7.65
C ILE A 79 -4.52 10.10 -7.24
N ALA A 80 -5.41 11.03 -6.87
CA ALA A 80 -6.78 10.73 -6.49
C ALA A 80 -7.70 10.45 -7.70
N GLY A 81 -7.27 10.84 -8.91
CA GLY A 81 -8.04 10.67 -10.12
C GLY A 81 -8.28 9.21 -10.50
N ARG A 82 -9.23 8.98 -11.42
CA ARG A 82 -9.68 7.63 -11.85
C ARG A 82 -8.54 6.66 -12.22
N LYS A 83 -7.42 7.19 -12.71
CA LYS A 83 -6.27 6.39 -13.16
C LYS A 83 -5.48 5.74 -12.01
N TYR A 84 -5.34 6.41 -10.87
CA TYR A 84 -4.50 5.94 -9.75
C TYR A 84 -5.25 5.84 -8.43
N GLY A 85 -6.44 6.44 -8.33
CA GLY A 85 -7.18 6.60 -7.08
C GLY A 85 -7.53 5.28 -6.38
N HIS A 86 -7.79 4.20 -7.12
CA HIS A 86 -8.12 2.88 -6.56
C HIS A 86 -7.57 1.73 -7.42
N ASP A 87 -6.51 2.00 -8.18
CA ASP A 87 -5.90 1.04 -9.08
C ASP A 87 -4.45 0.81 -8.67
N LEU A 88 -4.29 -0.24 -7.84
CA LEU A 88 -2.98 -0.68 -7.36
C LEU A 88 -2.03 -1.02 -8.53
N HIS A 89 -2.54 -1.64 -9.59
CA HIS A 89 -1.73 -2.01 -10.74
C HIS A 89 -1.25 -0.78 -11.51
N ALA A 90 -2.11 0.22 -11.69
CA ALA A 90 -1.74 1.48 -12.33
C ALA A 90 -0.73 2.27 -11.49
N CYS A 91 -0.91 2.34 -10.17
CA CYS A 91 0.07 2.96 -9.27
C CYS A 91 1.44 2.27 -9.39
N TYR A 92 1.43 0.93 -9.36
CA TYR A 92 2.66 0.15 -9.37
C TYR A 92 3.42 0.27 -10.70
N ARG A 93 2.71 0.22 -11.83
CA ARG A 93 3.30 0.45 -13.15
C ARG A 93 3.90 1.85 -13.24
N LYS A 94 3.14 2.87 -12.82
CA LYS A 94 3.62 4.25 -12.89
C LYS A 94 4.82 4.50 -11.98
N ALA A 95 4.84 3.92 -10.80
CA ALA A 95 5.99 4.03 -9.89
C ALA A 95 7.26 3.43 -10.52
N LYS A 96 7.14 2.28 -11.22
CA LYS A 96 8.27 1.69 -11.97
C LYS A 96 8.75 2.58 -13.12
N GLU A 97 7.84 3.20 -13.87
CA GLU A 97 8.20 4.18 -14.91
C GLU A 97 8.97 5.39 -14.34
N LEU A 98 8.76 5.70 -13.05
CA LEU A 98 9.40 6.80 -12.33
C LEU A 98 10.54 6.33 -11.42
N GLY A 99 11.18 5.20 -11.74
CA GLY A 99 12.42 4.78 -11.07
C GLY A 99 12.25 4.00 -9.76
N LEU A 100 11.06 3.49 -9.41
CA LEU A 100 10.86 2.73 -8.16
C LEU A 100 11.90 1.60 -7.96
N LEU A 101 12.33 0.95 -9.05
CA LEU A 101 13.29 -0.16 -8.98
C LEU A 101 14.72 0.26 -8.63
N GLU A 102 15.01 1.57 -8.62
CA GLU A 102 16.30 2.09 -8.13
C GLU A 102 16.39 2.04 -6.61
N VAL A 103 15.25 2.02 -5.91
CA VAL A 103 15.17 1.99 -4.44
C VAL A 103 14.54 0.70 -3.92
N PHE A 104 13.77 -0.01 -4.74
CA PHE A 104 13.12 -1.27 -4.40
C PHE A 104 13.71 -2.41 -5.23
N ASN A 105 14.59 -3.20 -4.60
CA ASN A 105 15.10 -4.45 -5.19
C ASN A 105 13.97 -5.50 -5.25
N GLN A 106 13.22 -5.47 -6.34
CA GLN A 106 12.07 -6.35 -6.52
C GLN A 106 12.51 -7.82 -6.64
N HIS A 107 11.91 -8.66 -5.80
CA HIS A 107 12.01 -10.11 -5.87
C HIS A 107 10.83 -10.71 -6.68
N PRO A 108 11.00 -11.85 -7.37
CA PRO A 108 9.90 -12.52 -8.09
C PRO A 108 8.63 -12.74 -7.25
N ASN A 109 8.78 -13.17 -5.99
CA ASN A 109 7.65 -13.32 -5.06
C ASN A 109 6.86 -12.02 -4.83
N ASP A 110 7.50 -10.85 -4.91
CA ASP A 110 6.81 -9.55 -4.81
C ASP A 110 5.91 -9.32 -6.03
N VAL A 111 6.39 -9.72 -7.22
CA VAL A 111 5.62 -9.62 -8.47
C VAL A 111 4.36 -10.49 -8.36
N ASP A 112 4.52 -11.73 -7.91
CA ASP A 112 3.44 -12.69 -7.78
C ASP A 112 2.40 -12.25 -6.76
N ALA A 113 2.87 -11.83 -5.56
CA ALA A 113 1.99 -11.28 -4.52
C ALA A 113 1.22 -10.06 -5.02
N MET A 114 1.89 -9.13 -5.70
CA MET A 114 1.27 -7.93 -6.26
C MET A 114 0.18 -8.31 -7.28
N TRP A 115 0.48 -9.22 -8.20
CA TRP A 115 -0.47 -9.64 -9.23
C TRP A 115 -1.70 -10.33 -8.63
N MET A 116 -1.49 -11.22 -7.64
CA MET A 116 -2.59 -11.88 -6.93
C MET A 116 -3.45 -10.90 -6.14
N LEU A 117 -2.87 -9.90 -5.47
CA LEU A 117 -3.61 -8.86 -4.76
C LEU A 117 -4.46 -7.99 -5.70
N VAL A 118 -3.90 -7.59 -6.85
CA VAL A 118 -4.63 -6.84 -7.88
C VAL A 118 -5.84 -7.65 -8.35
N LYS A 119 -5.67 -8.95 -8.64
CA LYS A 119 -6.77 -9.82 -9.06
C LYS A 119 -7.80 -10.00 -7.96
N LEU A 120 -7.37 -10.21 -6.72
CA LEU A 120 -8.24 -10.45 -5.56
C LEU A 120 -9.11 -9.23 -5.23
N ASN A 121 -8.57 -8.02 -5.40
CA ASN A 121 -9.29 -6.78 -5.15
C ASN A 121 -9.96 -6.18 -6.40
N HIS A 122 -9.98 -6.91 -7.53
CA HIS A 122 -10.70 -6.48 -8.72
C HIS A 122 -12.17 -6.16 -8.38
N GLN A 123 -12.66 -5.01 -8.85
CA GLN A 123 -14.00 -4.49 -8.53
C GLN A 123 -14.30 -4.47 -7.01
N HIS A 124 -13.28 -4.17 -6.20
CA HIS A 124 -13.37 -4.09 -4.73
C HIS A 124 -13.78 -5.41 -4.06
N GLY A 125 -13.32 -6.56 -4.59
CA GLY A 125 -13.62 -7.90 -4.09
C GLY A 125 -13.17 -8.21 -2.66
N LEU A 126 -12.32 -7.36 -2.06
CA LEU A 126 -11.96 -7.41 -0.64
C LEU A 126 -12.94 -6.66 0.27
N ARG A 127 -13.78 -5.77 -0.28
CA ARG A 127 -14.79 -5.00 0.47
C ARG A 127 -16.19 -5.55 0.30
N TYR A 128 -16.53 -5.95 -0.92
CA TYR A 128 -17.87 -6.42 -1.26
C TYR A 128 -17.85 -7.91 -1.58
N ILE A 129 -18.86 -8.62 -1.08
CA ILE A 129 -19.05 -10.04 -1.39
C ILE A 129 -19.21 -10.18 -2.90
N LYS A 130 -18.38 -11.03 -3.48
CA LYS A 130 -18.43 -11.46 -4.88
C LYS A 130 -18.46 -12.97 -4.86
N THR A 131 -19.47 -13.54 -5.51
CA THR A 131 -19.65 -14.99 -5.61
C THR A 131 -18.69 -15.57 -6.64
N GLY A 132 -18.38 -16.87 -6.51
CA GLY A 132 -17.43 -17.58 -7.36
C GLY A 132 -16.12 -17.95 -6.65
N ILE A 133 -15.25 -18.65 -7.38
CA ILE A 133 -13.97 -19.14 -6.85
C ILE A 133 -13.00 -17.96 -6.71
N LYS A 134 -12.49 -17.73 -5.49
CA LYS A 134 -11.42 -16.77 -5.21
C LYS A 134 -10.12 -17.51 -4.93
N GLN A 135 -9.03 -17.00 -5.49
CA GLN A 135 -7.68 -17.45 -5.16
C GLN A 135 -7.04 -16.39 -4.27
N PHE A 136 -6.58 -16.82 -3.10
CA PHE A 136 -5.87 -15.96 -2.15
C PHE A 136 -4.36 -16.22 -2.24
N PRO A 137 -3.52 -15.16 -2.23
CA PRO A 137 -2.09 -15.34 -2.09
C PRO A 137 -1.75 -15.84 -0.69
N LEU A 138 -0.68 -16.62 -0.56
CA LEU A 138 -0.14 -16.97 0.76
C LEU A 138 0.20 -15.68 1.51
N TRP A 139 -0.17 -15.60 2.78
CA TRP A 139 0.16 -14.42 3.60
C TRP A 139 1.67 -14.19 3.68
N SER A 140 2.45 -15.27 3.67
CA SER A 140 3.91 -15.26 3.62
C SER A 140 4.52 -14.62 2.37
N LEU A 141 3.72 -14.33 1.32
CA LEU A 141 4.16 -13.56 0.16
C LEU A 141 3.69 -12.10 0.24
N VAL A 142 2.52 -11.86 0.85
CA VAL A 142 1.93 -10.52 0.98
C VAL A 142 2.63 -9.68 2.05
N ASP A 143 2.93 -10.25 3.21
CA ASP A 143 3.60 -9.53 4.30
C ASP A 143 4.99 -9.02 3.86
N PRO A 144 5.88 -9.86 3.26
CA PRO A 144 7.15 -9.36 2.77
C PRO A 144 7.02 -8.28 1.71
N LEU A 145 6.11 -8.42 0.75
CA LEU A 145 5.88 -7.39 -0.28
C LEU A 145 5.50 -6.06 0.37
N ALA A 146 4.52 -6.07 1.28
CA ALA A 146 4.03 -4.85 1.92
C ALA A 146 5.13 -4.15 2.71
N VAL A 147 5.83 -4.91 3.55
CA VAL A 147 6.90 -4.38 4.41
C VAL A 147 8.10 -3.92 3.59
N ARG A 148 8.61 -4.72 2.66
CA ARG A 148 9.82 -4.38 1.87
C ARG A 148 9.58 -3.19 0.95
N LEU A 149 8.39 -3.08 0.35
CA LEU A 149 8.05 -1.91 -0.45
C LEU A 149 8.01 -0.64 0.41
N HIS A 150 7.43 -0.70 1.60
CA HIS A 150 7.42 0.43 2.53
C HIS A 150 8.85 0.77 3.03
N GLN A 151 9.70 -0.25 3.23
CA GLN A 151 11.12 -0.06 3.57
C GLN A 151 11.91 0.65 2.47
N ALA A 152 11.61 0.37 1.20
CA ALA A 152 12.22 1.05 0.09
C ALA A 152 11.74 2.50 -0.06
N VAL A 153 10.42 2.74 0.07
CA VAL A 153 9.82 4.05 -0.26
C VAL A 153 9.91 5.05 0.90
N ALA A 154 9.62 4.63 2.13
CA ALA A 154 9.45 5.56 3.24
C ALA A 154 10.71 6.42 3.53
N PRO A 155 11.95 5.87 3.53
CA PRO A 155 13.15 6.69 3.73
C PRO A 155 13.35 7.74 2.63
N VAL A 156 13.04 7.40 1.37
CA VAL A 156 13.16 8.30 0.21
C VAL A 156 12.27 9.53 0.37
N VAL A 157 11.08 9.34 0.95
CA VAL A 157 10.14 10.45 1.19
C VAL A 157 10.35 11.13 2.55
N GLY A 158 11.33 10.72 3.35
CA GLY A 158 11.65 11.30 4.66
C GLY A 158 10.81 10.78 5.83
N TYR A 159 10.31 9.54 5.75
CA TYR A 159 9.56 8.88 6.83
C TYR A 159 10.27 7.63 7.36
N LYS A 160 9.94 7.23 8.60
CA LYS A 160 10.43 5.99 9.20
C LYS A 160 9.81 4.76 8.54
N THR A 161 10.42 3.60 8.76
CA THR A 161 9.91 2.34 8.22
C THR A 161 10.12 1.17 9.18
N PHE A 162 9.68 -0.01 8.78
CA PHE A 162 9.85 -1.26 9.53
C PHE A 162 11.32 -1.68 9.62
N THR A 163 11.69 -2.36 10.70
CA THR A 163 13.04 -2.92 10.92
C THR A 163 13.10 -4.43 10.74
N ILE A 164 12.21 -4.97 9.90
CA ILE A 164 12.01 -6.41 9.71
C ILE A 164 12.74 -6.87 8.46
N SER A 165 13.37 -8.04 8.51
CA SER A 165 13.99 -8.69 7.36
C SER A 165 13.33 -10.03 7.07
N PHE A 166 13.18 -10.37 5.79
CA PHE A 166 12.64 -11.65 5.36
C PHE A 166 13.74 -12.48 4.70
N GLY A 167 13.93 -13.71 5.17
CA GLY A 167 14.87 -14.65 4.54
C GLY A 167 14.45 -14.99 3.11
N GLY A 168 15.42 -15.15 2.20
CA GLY A 168 15.16 -15.50 0.80
C GLY A 168 14.73 -14.33 -0.10
N TYR A 169 14.86 -13.09 0.36
CA TYR A 169 14.56 -11.86 -0.39
C TYR A 169 15.79 -10.96 -0.60
N GLN A 170 16.98 -11.57 -0.61
CA GLN A 170 18.27 -10.89 -0.87
C GLN A 170 18.50 -10.72 -2.38
#